data_AF-A0A1Y4RY31-F1
#
_entry.id   AF-A0A1Y4RY31-F1
#
_cell.length_a   1.000
_cell.length_b   1.000
_cell.length_c   1.000
_cell.angle_alpha   90.00
_cell.angle_beta   90.00
_cell.angle_gamma   90.00
#
_symmetry.space_group_name_H-M   'P 1'
#
loop_
_entity.id
_entity.type
_entity.pdbx_description
1 polymer ?
#
loop_
_entity_poly.entity_id
_entity_poly.type
_entity_poly.pdbx_seq_one_letter_code
_entity_poly.pdbx_strand_id
1 'polypeptide(L)' 'MSDDVKGLIDTLGAMAEMSITLYRSALQAGATTAEAIVILDSFMRAFMGRGKQKEEGGDD' A
#
# COMPACT_ATOMS: atom_id res chain seq x y z
N MET A 1 14.02 -20.94 -2.91
CA MET A 1 13.27 -19.66 -2.97
C MET A 1 14.30 -18.56 -2.77
N SER A 2 14.51 -17.69 -3.75
CA SER A 2 15.52 -16.63 -3.66
C SER A 2 15.13 -15.61 -2.58
N ASP A 3 16.13 -14.91 -2.04
CA ASP A 3 15.91 -13.89 -1.01
C ASP A 3 15.00 -12.76 -1.53
N ASP A 4 15.04 -12.46 -2.82
CA ASP A 4 14.12 -11.51 -3.47
C ASP A 4 12.65 -11.93 -3.38
N VAL A 5 12.37 -13.22 -3.56
CA VAL A 5 11.00 -13.74 -3.47
C VAL A 5 10.50 -13.72 -2.03
N LYS A 6 11.38 -13.95 -1.04
CA LYS A 6 11.03 -13.79 0.38
C LYS A 6 10.73 -12.33 0.71
N GLY A 7 11.61 -11.41 0.31
CA GLY A 7 11.40 -9.98 0.54
C GLY A 7 10.11 -9.44 -0.09
N LEU A 8 9.75 -9.96 -1.28
CA LEU A 8 8.47 -9.65 -1.91
C LEU A 8 7.28 -10.12 -1.08
N ILE A 9 7.31 -11.36 -0.58
CA ILE A 9 6.23 -11.92 0.24
C ILE A 9 6.10 -11.17 1.57
N ASP A 10 7.21 -10.85 2.23
CA ASP A 10 7.20 -10.10 3.49
C ASP A 10 6.61 -8.69 3.28
N THR A 11 7.00 -8.03 2.19
CA THR A 11 6.46 -6.71 1.82
C THR A 11 4.96 -6.78 1.51
N LEU A 12 4.53 -7.82 0.79
CA LEU A 12 3.12 -8.05 0.47
C LEU A 12 2.30 -8.32 1.73
N GLY A 13 2.84 -9.10 2.68
CA GLY A 13 2.22 -9.36 3.98
C GLY A 13 2.04 -8.08 4.79
N ALA A 14 3.09 -7.28 4.92
CA ALA A 14 3.02 -5.98 5.60
C ALA A 14 2.00 -5.03 4.95
N MET A 15 1.94 -5.01 3.61
CA MET A 15 0.96 -4.19 2.87
C MET A 15 -0.48 -4.63 3.16
N ALA A 16 -0.75 -5.93 3.22
CA ALA A 16 -2.07 -6.45 3.55
C ALA A 16 -2.49 -6.09 4.98
N GLU A 17 -1.59 -6.23 5.96
CA GLU A 17 -1.86 -5.88 7.36
C GLU A 17 -2.16 -4.38 7.53
N MET A 18 -1.36 -3.52 6.89
CA MET A 18 -1.58 -2.07 6.90
C MET A 18 -2.91 -1.69 6.24
N SER A 19 -3.24 -2.31 5.11
CA SER A 19 -4.49 -2.08 4.38
C SER A 19 -5.72 -2.43 5.23
N ILE A 20 -5.71 -3.58 5.89
CA ILE A 20 -6.80 -4.02 6.77
C ILE A 20 -6.93 -3.09 7.97
N THR A 21 -5.81 -2.69 8.57
CA THR A 21 -5.78 -1.77 9.71
C THR A 21 -6.36 -0.42 9.32
N LEU A 22 -5.91 0.16 8.20
CA LEU A 22 -6.40 1.44 7.69
C LEU A 22 -7.91 1.42 7.46
N TYR A 23 -8.41 0.39 6.78
CA TYR A 23 -9.85 0.23 6.54
C TYR A 23 -10.65 0.17 7.85
N ARG A 24 -10.19 -0.62 8.83
CA ARG A 24 -10.84 -0.73 10.14
C ARG A 24 -10.80 0.59 10.91
N SER A 25 -9.67 1.29 10.91
CA SER A 25 -9.51 2.58 11.58
C SER A 25 -10.40 3.65 10.94
N ALA A 26 -10.55 3.66 9.62
CA ALA A 26 -11.46 4.58 8.92
C ALA A 26 -12.91 4.36 9.37
N LEU A 27 -13.37 3.10 9.41
CA LEU A 27 -14.71 2.77 9.91
C LEU A 27 -14.89 3.18 11.38
N GLN A 28 -13.90 2.91 12.23
CA GLN A 28 -13.94 3.29 13.65
C GLN A 28 -13.95 4.82 13.85
N ALA A 29 -13.35 5.58 12.94
CA ALA A 29 -13.39 7.03 12.93
C ALA A 29 -14.74 7.61 12.43
N GLY A 30 -15.68 6.75 12.03
CA GLY A 30 -17.01 7.15 11.58
C GLY A 30 -17.17 7.27 10.07
N ALA A 31 -16.17 6.86 9.27
CA ALA A 31 -16.32 6.79 7.83
C ALA A 31 -17.35 5.71 7.45
N THR A 32 -18.10 5.96 6.39
CA THR A 32 -18.91 4.93 5.74
C THR A 32 -18.02 3.89 5.07
N THR A 33 -18.57 2.71 4.77
CA THR A 33 -17.90 1.67 3.99
C THR A 33 -17.36 2.20 2.66
N ALA A 34 -18.13 3.04 1.97
CA ALA A 34 -17.73 3.61 0.68
C ALA A 34 -16.52 4.54 0.83
N GLU A 35 -16.53 5.42 1.83
CA GLU A 35 -15.40 6.33 2.11
C GLU A 35 -14.14 5.56 2.52
N ALA A 36 -14.29 4.54 3.38
CA ALA A 36 -13.17 3.70 3.81
C ALA A 36 -12.54 2.95 2.62
N ILE A 37 -13.34 2.49 1.65
CA ILE A 37 -12.85 1.87 0.41
C ILE A 37 -12.07 2.88 -0.45
N VAL A 38 -12.58 4.11 -0.60
CA VAL A 38 -11.90 5.17 -1.37
C VAL A 38 -10.56 5.55 -0.75
N ILE A 39 -10.51 5.65 0.59
CA ILE A 39 -9.27 5.92 1.34
C ILE A 39 -8.26 4.77 1.13
N LEU A 40 -8.72 3.52 1.21
CA LEU A 40 -7.88 2.35 0.99
C LEU A 40 -7.34 2.29 -0.45
N ASP A 41 -8.18 2.52 -1.46
CA ASP A 41 -7.75 2.55 -2.88
C ASP A 41 -6.69 3.65 -3.10
N SER A 42 -6.89 4.82 -2.51
CA SER A 42 -5.94 5.94 -2.59
C SER A 42 -4.59 5.58 -1.94
N PHE A 43 -4.62 4.92 -0.78
CA PHE A 43 -3.42 4.41 -0.10
C PHE A 43 -2.68 3.39 -0.97
N MET A 44 -3.39 2.42 -1.55
CA MET A 44 -2.81 1.38 -2.41
C MET A 44 -2.18 1.97 -3.67
N ARG A 45 -2.84 2.92 -4.32
CA ARG A 45 -2.29 3.66 -5.48
C ARG A 45 -1.04 4.43 -5.12
N ALA A 46 -1.01 5.12 -3.99
CA ALA A 46 0.17 5.85 -3.53
C ALA A 46 1.33 4.90 -3.22
N PHE A 47 1.04 3.76 -2.59
CA PHE A 47 2.04 2.74 -2.27
C PHE A 47 2.67 2.13 -3.52
N MET A 48 1.86 1.76 -4.52
CA MET A 48 2.33 1.22 -5.81
C MET A 48 2.98 2.29 -6.70
N GLY A 49 2.45 3.52 -6.69
CA GLY A 49 2.96 4.63 -7.49
C GLY A 49 4.35 5.12 -7.05
N ARG A 50 4.69 4.96 -5.77
CA ARG A 50 6.03 5.30 -5.23
C ARG A 50 7.15 4.46 -5.85
N GLY A 51 6.84 3.28 -6.40
CA GLY A 51 7.80 2.46 -7.12
C GLY A 51 8.28 3.09 -8.44
N LYS A 52 7.53 4.02 -9.03
CA LYS A 52 7.88 4.65 -10.32
C LYS A 52 8.74 5.91 -10.21
N GLN A 53 8.94 6.47 -9.03
CA GLN A 53 9.73 7.70 -8.85
C GLN A 53 11.24 7.45 -8.67
N LYS A 54 11.71 6.20 -8.75
CA LYS A 54 13.12 5.85 -8.53
C LYS A 54 13.95 5.61 -9.80
N GLU A 55 13.38 5.74 -11.00
CA GLU A 55 14.09 5.43 -12.26
C GLU A 55 14.32 6.64 -13.19
N GLU A 56 13.89 7.85 -12.85
CA GLU A 56 14.14 9.05 -13.67
C GLU A 56 15.06 10.04 -12.93
N GLY A 57 16.28 9.59 -12.67
CA GLY A 57 17.33 10.38 -12.03
C GLY A 57 18.71 9.81 -12.34
N GLY A 58 19.05 9.77 -13.63
CA GLY A 58 20.34 9.33 -14.14
C GLY A 58 20.44 9.60 -15.63
N ASP A 59 20.42 10.88 -16.00
CA ASP A 59 20.93 11.37 -17.28
C ASP A 59 22.17 12.23 -17.00
N ASP A 60 23.12 12.17 -17.94
CA ASP A 60 24.43 12.85 -18.07
C ASP A 60 25.69 12.15 -17.53
#